data_AF-A0A3P7LV75-F1
#
_entry.id   AF-A0A3P7LV75-F1
#
_cell.length_a   1.000
_cell.length_b   1.000
_cell.length_c   1.000
_cell.angle_alpha   90.00
_cell.angle_beta   90.00
_cell.angle_gamma   90.00
#
_symmetry.space_group_name_H-M   'P 1'
#
loop_
_entity.id
_entity.type
_entity.pdbx_description
1 polymer ?
#
loop_
_entity_poly.entity_id
_entity_poly.type
_entity_poly.pdbx_seq_one_letter_code
_entity_poly.pdbx_strand_id
1 'polypeptide(L)'
;MYAREGPSAVKAGDPVFLTRATFDEQMRGQRVNCAVADHGVKPTRLQKIWLLATHMYKKEADIPEYVASGTMNRMYDRMRILSTTLAVMGFFILFYYCHRANVGRVMRDRDAGFKMHS
;
A
#
# COMPACT_ATOMS: atom_id res chain seq x y z
N MET A 1 36.87 -12.24 -0.14
CA MET A 1 36.06 -11.20 -0.81
C MET A 1 34.94 -11.91 -1.56
N TYR A 2 33.69 -11.80 -1.10
CA TYR A 2 32.54 -12.40 -1.78
C TYR A 2 32.11 -11.47 -2.93
N ALA A 3 32.16 -11.97 -4.16
CA ALA A 3 31.65 -11.26 -5.32
C ALA A 3 30.13 -11.05 -5.16
N ARG A 4 29.70 -9.80 -5.23
CA ARG A 4 28.28 -9.43 -5.24
C ARG A 4 27.77 -9.71 -6.65
N GLU A 5 27.03 -10.80 -6.83
CA GLU A 5 26.32 -11.05 -8.07
C GLU A 5 25.25 -9.96 -8.25
N GLY A 6 25.51 -9.04 -9.19
CA GLY A 6 24.57 -8.06 -9.71
C GLY A 6 23.42 -8.74 -10.48
N PRO A 7 22.41 -7.96 -10.90
CA PRO A 7 21.07 -8.49 -11.12
C PRO A 7 21.00 -9.45 -12.31
N SER A 8 20.17 -10.48 -12.13
CA SER A 8 19.68 -11.45 -13.12
C SER A 8 20.76 -12.35 -13.74
N ALA A 9 21.01 -13.49 -13.09
CA ALA A 9 21.50 -14.67 -13.78
C ALA A 9 20.53 -15.02 -14.91
N VAL A 10 20.92 -14.69 -16.15
CA VAL A 10 20.28 -15.18 -17.36
C VAL A 10 20.44 -16.69 -17.32
N LYS A 11 19.34 -17.42 -17.11
CA LYS A 11 19.36 -18.88 -17.22
C LYS A 11 19.74 -19.22 -18.66
N ALA A 12 20.63 -20.20 -18.84
CA ALA A 12 21.08 -20.63 -20.16
C ALA A 12 19.88 -20.96 -21.07
N GLY A 13 19.58 -20.08 -22.03
CA GLY A 13 18.42 -20.18 -22.94
C GLY A 13 17.57 -18.91 -23.08
N ASP A 14 17.68 -17.93 -22.17
CA ASP A 14 16.89 -16.70 -22.24
C ASP A 14 17.54 -15.63 -23.16
N PRO A 15 16.74 -14.86 -23.93
CA PRO A 15 17.26 -13.84 -24.85
C PRO A 15 17.96 -12.71 -24.10
N VAL A 16 19.09 -12.23 -24.66
CA VAL A 16 19.94 -11.13 -24.13
C VAL A 16 19.16 -9.84 -23.87
N PHE A 17 18.02 -9.65 -24.56
CA PHE A 17 17.11 -8.54 -24.34
C PHE A 17 15.68 -9.07 -24.13
N LEU A 18 15.10 -8.76 -22.98
CA LEU A 18 13.69 -9.02 -22.70
C LEU A 18 12.83 -7.87 -23.22
N THR A 19 11.84 -8.20 -24.05
CA THR A 19 10.76 -7.27 -24.35
C THR A 19 9.94 -7.02 -23.08
N ARG A 20 9.29 -5.86 -22.97
CA ARG A 20 8.45 -5.53 -21.80
C ARG A 20 7.39 -6.61 -21.50
N ALA A 21 6.83 -7.21 -22.54
CA ALA A 21 5.84 -8.27 -22.41
C ALA A 21 6.44 -9.55 -21.80
N THR A 22 7.59 -9.99 -22.30
CA THR A 22 8.27 -11.20 -21.79
C THR A 22 8.81 -11.01 -20.38
N PHE A 23 9.19 -9.79 -20.00
CA PHE A 23 9.57 -9.46 -18.62
C PHE A 23 8.40 -9.56 -17.64
N ASP A 24 7.23 -9.02 -18.01
CA ASP A 24 6.03 -9.11 -17.19
C ASP A 24 5.57 -10.57 -17.00
N GLU A 25 5.70 -11.40 -18.03
CA GLU A 25 5.41 -12.84 -17.96
C GLU A 25 6.40 -13.60 -17.08
N GLN A 26 7.71 -13.36 -17.23
CA GLN A 26 8.73 -13.99 -16.35
C GLN A 26 8.57 -13.55 -14.89
N MET A 27 8.29 -12.27 -14.64
CA MET A 27 8.00 -11.75 -13.30
C MET A 27 6.75 -12.40 -12.70
N ARG A 28 5.71 -12.64 -13.49
CA ARG A 28 4.53 -13.41 -13.05
C ARG A 28 4.90 -14.85 -12.73
N GLY A 29 5.65 -15.52 -13.61
CA GLY A 29 6.12 -16.89 -13.40
C GLY A 29 6.97 -17.07 -12.15
N GLN A 30 7.92 -16.16 -11.88
CA GLN A 30 8.71 -16.18 -10.65
C GLN A 30 7.87 -16.00 -9.38
N ARG A 31 6.86 -15.11 -9.40
CA ARG A 31 5.98 -14.90 -8.25
C ARG A 31 5.15 -16.14 -7.90
N VAL A 32 4.72 -16.90 -8.92
CA VAL A 32 3.97 -18.15 -8.73
C VAL A 32 4.90 -19.27 -8.24
N ASN A 33 6.10 -19.39 -8.82
CA ASN A 33 7.04 -20.46 -8.49
C ASN A 33 7.66 -20.33 -7.08
N CYS A 34 7.79 -19.11 -6.53
CA CYS A 34 8.26 -18.90 -5.15
C CYS A 34 7.17 -19.06 -4.08
N ALA A 35 5.93 -19.40 -4.47
CA ALA A 35 4.78 -19.47 -3.58
C ALA A 35 4.14 -20.87 -3.58
N VAL A 36 4.96 -21.91 -3.48
CA VAL A 36 4.51 -23.29 -3.28
C VAL A 36 3.88 -23.43 -1.89
N ALA A 37 2.89 -24.33 -1.75
CA ALA A 37 2.11 -24.57 -0.53
C ALA A 37 2.96 -24.80 0.75
N ASP A 38 4.20 -25.26 0.60
CA ASP A 38 5.14 -25.54 1.69
C ASP A 38 5.77 -24.28 2.33
N HIS A 39 5.83 -23.16 1.59
CA HIS A 39 6.49 -21.93 2.02
C HIS A 39 5.63 -20.66 1.83
N GLY A 40 4.45 -20.81 1.25
CA GLY A 40 3.50 -19.73 0.99
C GLY A 40 2.55 -19.50 2.17
N VAL A 41 2.23 -18.23 2.43
CA VAL A 41 1.22 -17.83 3.41
C VAL A 41 -0.08 -17.53 2.66
N LYS A 42 -1.20 -18.14 3.09
CA LYS A 42 -2.52 -17.83 2.55
C LYS A 42 -3.00 -16.47 3.09
N PRO A 43 -3.14 -15.42 2.26
CA PRO A 43 -3.55 -14.11 2.73
C PRO A 43 -5.03 -14.11 3.16
N THR A 44 -5.30 -13.49 4.30
CA THR A 44 -6.67 -13.22 4.77
C THR A 44 -7.37 -12.17 3.90
N ARG A 45 -8.70 -12.03 4.02
CA ARG A 45 -9.48 -11.04 3.23
C ARG A 45 -8.95 -9.61 3.39
N LEU A 46 -8.58 -9.21 4.61
CA LEU A 46 -7.98 -7.90 4.86
C LEU A 46 -6.60 -7.77 4.22
N GLN A 47 -5.74 -8.80 4.33
CA GLN A 47 -4.43 -8.80 3.68
C GLN A 47 -4.54 -8.68 2.16
N LYS A 48 -5.56 -9.26 1.52
CA LYS A 48 -5.82 -9.06 0.09
C LYS A 48 -6.11 -7.59 -0.25
N ILE A 49 -6.92 -6.91 0.58
CA ILE A 49 -7.20 -5.48 0.42
C ILE A 49 -5.90 -4.67 0.57
N TRP A 50 -5.08 -4.98 1.58
CA TRP A 50 -3.80 -4.30 1.78
C TRP A 50 -2.80 -4.54 0.64
N LEU A 51 -2.81 -5.73 0.03
CA LEU A 51 -2.02 -6.04 -1.16
C LEU A 51 -2.43 -5.20 -2.39
N LEU A 52 -3.72 -4.89 -2.53
CA LEU A 52 -4.21 -3.94 -3.54
C LEU A 52 -3.84 -2.50 -3.16
N ALA A 53 -4.09 -2.09 -1.92
CA ALA A 53 -3.85 -0.73 -1.45
C ALA A 53 -2.38 -0.32 -1.55
N THR A 54 -1.46 -1.25 -1.30
CA THR A 54 0.00 -1.04 -1.45
C THR A 54 0.49 -1.14 -2.90
N HIS A 55 -0.43 -1.34 -3.86
CA HIS A 55 -0.17 -1.48 -5.28
C HIS A 55 0.86 -2.59 -5.60
N MET A 56 0.89 -3.65 -4.77
CA MET A 56 1.70 -4.86 -5.04
C MET A 56 1.06 -5.70 -6.16
N TYR A 57 -0.28 -5.67 -6.23
CA TYR A 57 -1.09 -6.32 -7.25
C TYR A 57 -2.07 -5.30 -7.84
N LYS A 58 -2.29 -5.36 -9.16
CA LYS A 58 -3.19 -4.43 -9.88
C LYS A 58 -4.65 -4.82 -9.75
N LYS A 59 -4.92 -6.13 -9.70
CA LYS A 59 -6.25 -6.71 -9.64
C LYS A 59 -6.30 -7.80 -8.59
N GLU A 60 -7.48 -8.04 -8.03
CA GLU A 60 -7.69 -9.15 -7.09
C GLU A 60 -7.46 -10.52 -7.76
N ALA A 61 -7.81 -10.64 -9.05
CA ALA A 61 -7.59 -11.85 -9.84
C ALA A 61 -6.10 -12.18 -10.08
N ASP A 62 -5.21 -11.19 -9.92
CA ASP A 62 -3.76 -11.41 -10.07
C ASP A 62 -3.12 -11.95 -8.77
N ILE A 63 -3.89 -12.07 -7.67
CA ILE A 63 -3.37 -12.56 -6.38
C ILE A 63 -3.38 -14.09 -6.37
N PRO A 64 -2.20 -14.74 -6.27
CA PRO A 64 -2.13 -16.19 -6.13
C PRO A 64 -2.73 -16.65 -4.80
N GLU A 65 -3.21 -17.89 -4.74
CA GLU A 65 -3.80 -18.45 -3.51
C GLU A 65 -2.81 -18.44 -2.32
N TYR A 66 -1.53 -18.65 -2.63
CA TYR A 66 -0.43 -18.57 -1.68
C TYR A 66 0.50 -17.44 -2.09
N VAL A 67 0.93 -16.64 -1.11
CA VAL A 67 1.86 -15.53 -1.31
C VAL A 67 3.15 -15.83 -0.57
N ALA A 68 4.30 -15.59 -1.20
CA ALA A 68 5.60 -15.75 -0.56
C ALA A 68 5.71 -14.88 0.71
N SER A 69 6.27 -15.44 1.80
CA SER A 69 6.44 -14.74 3.08
C SER A 69 7.17 -13.39 2.94
N GLY A 70 8.18 -13.32 2.07
CA GLY A 70 8.90 -12.07 1.77
C GLY A 70 8.02 -10.97 1.16
N THR A 71 7.02 -11.32 0.36
CA THR A 71 6.05 -10.37 -0.21
C THR A 71 5.15 -9.81 0.89
N MET A 72 4.77 -10.65 1.87
CA MET A 72 3.98 -10.22 3.02
C MET A 72 4.77 -9.22 3.89
N ASN A 73 6.06 -9.48 4.11
CA ASN A 73 6.90 -8.55 4.88
C ASN A 73 7.05 -7.18 4.18
N ARG A 74 7.21 -7.17 2.86
CA ARG A 74 7.22 -5.93 2.06
C ARG A 74 5.87 -5.20 2.08
N MET A 75 4.76 -5.94 2.11
CA MET A 75 3.43 -5.34 2.27
C MET A 75 3.34 -4.60 3.61
N TYR A 76 3.78 -5.22 4.71
CA TYR A 76 3.78 -4.60 6.04
C TYR A 76 4.62 -3.33 6.12
N ASP A 77 5.79 -3.32 5.48
CA ASP A 77 6.65 -2.13 5.44
C ASP A 77 5.99 -0.95 4.71
N ARG A 78 5.39 -1.20 3.54
CA ARG A 78 4.62 -0.19 2.80
C ARG A 78 3.36 0.25 3.55
N MET A 79 2.73 -0.68 4.24
CA MET A 79 1.57 -0.42 5.07
C MET A 79 1.87 0.55 6.21
N ARG A 80 3.07 0.49 6.79
CA ARG A 80 3.51 1.42 7.83
C ARG A 80 3.56 2.86 7.32
N ILE A 81 4.01 3.07 6.08
CA ILE A 81 4.08 4.40 5.46
C ILE A 81 2.68 4.91 5.12
N LEU A 82 1.82 4.05 4.57
CA LEU A 82 0.45 4.41 4.24
C LEU A 82 -0.37 4.78 5.49
N SER A 83 -0.25 3.99 6.56
CA SER A 83 -1.03 4.23 7.78
C SER A 83 -0.63 5.51 8.50
N THR A 84 0.67 5.82 8.59
CA THR A 84 1.14 7.07 9.20
C THR A 84 0.71 8.28 8.38
N THR A 85 0.84 8.20 7.05
CA THR A 85 0.42 9.29 6.15
C THR A 85 -1.08 9.55 6.26
N LEU A 86 -1.91 8.49 6.26
CA LEU A 86 -3.35 8.59 6.43
C LEU A 86 -3.73 9.15 7.81
N ALA A 87 -3.04 8.73 8.87
CA ALA A 87 -3.28 9.23 10.23
C ALA A 87 -2.98 10.73 10.35
N VAL A 88 -1.86 11.19 9.78
CA VAL A 88 -1.49 12.61 9.77
C VAL A 88 -2.51 13.43 8.96
N MET A 89 -2.88 12.98 7.76
CA MET A 89 -3.92 13.64 6.96
C MET A 89 -5.25 13.70 7.69
N GLY A 90 -5.69 12.58 8.27
CA GLY A 90 -6.93 12.50 9.05
C GLY A 90 -6.93 13.43 10.26
N PHE A 91 -5.81 13.54 10.97
CA PHE A 91 -5.65 14.46 12.09
C PHE A 91 -5.82 15.92 11.65
N PHE A 92 -5.17 16.34 10.57
CA PHE A 92 -5.30 17.71 10.06
C PHE A 92 -6.70 18.02 9.55
N ILE A 93 -7.35 17.08 8.86
CA ILE A 93 -8.74 17.24 8.40
C ILE A 93 -9.67 17.40 9.60
N LEU A 94 -9.55 16.53 10.62
CA LEU A 94 -10.36 16.60 11.83
C LEU A 94 -10.11 17.91 12.58
N PHE A 95 -8.84 18.30 12.75
CA PHE A 95 -8.46 19.54 13.39
C PHE A 95 -9.09 20.74 12.68
N TYR A 96 -8.98 20.80 11.35
CA TYR A 96 -9.57 21.89 10.57
C TYR A 96 -11.10 21.92 10.67
N TYR A 97 -11.74 20.75 10.65
CA TYR A 97 -13.19 20.63 10.82
C TYR A 97 -13.64 21.13 12.20
N CYS A 98 -12.98 20.68 13.26
CA CYS A 98 -13.23 21.13 14.64
C CYS A 98 -12.97 22.63 14.79
N HIS A 99 -11.89 23.14 14.21
CA HIS A 99 -11.57 24.57 14.23
C HIS A 99 -12.67 25.39 13.54
N ARG A 100 -13.09 24.99 12.33
CA ARG A 100 -14.18 25.65 11.60
C ARG A 100 -15.50 25.62 12.37
N ALA A 101 -15.84 24.48 12.98
CA ALA A 101 -17.04 24.34 13.79
C ALA A 101 -17.01 25.24 15.03
N ASN A 102 -15.85 25.33 15.71
CA ASN A 102 -15.66 26.18 16.87
C ASN A 102 -15.70 27.67 16.51
N VAL A 103 -15.03 28.10 15.44
CA VAL A 103 -15.13 29.48 14.93
C VAL A 103 -16.57 29.82 14.58
N GLY A 104 -17.30 28.91 13.93
CA GLY A 104 -18.72 29.09 13.62
C GLY A 104 -19.62 29.15 14.86
N ARG A 105 -19.26 28.53 15.98
CA ARG A 105 -19.94 28.75 17.27
C ARG A 105 -19.64 30.15 17.81
N VAL A 106 -18.36 30.53 17.89
CA VAL A 106 -17.94 31.83 18.43
C VAL A 106 -18.54 33.01 17.65
N MET A 107 -18.61 32.93 16.32
CA MET A 107 -19.25 33.99 15.52
C MET A 107 -20.76 34.07 15.77
N ARG A 108 -21.46 32.93 15.92
CA ARG A 108 -22.88 32.91 16.28
C ARG A 108 -23.13 33.48 17.67
N ASP A 109 -22.30 33.14 18.65
CA ASP A 109 -22.43 33.67 20.02
C ASP A 109 -22.14 35.18 20.07
N ARG A 110 -21.21 35.68 19.25
CA ARG A 110 -20.94 37.12 19.09
C ARG A 110 -22.15 37.85 18.51
N ASP A 111 -22.74 37.32 17.43
CA ASP A 111 -23.90 37.95 16.78
C ASP A 111 -25.17 37.83 17.64
N ALA A 112 -25.27 36.81 18.50
CA ALA A 112 -26.32 36.66 19.50
C ALA A 112 -26.12 37.59 20.71
N GLY A 113 -24.89 37.76 21.20
CA GLY A 113 -24.54 38.67 22.29
C GLY A 113 -24.79 40.14 21.94
N PHE A 114 -24.62 40.53 20.67
CA PHE A 114 -24.98 41.86 20.19
C PHE A 114 -26.50 42.13 20.27
N LYS A 115 -27.35 41.10 20.23
CA LYS A 115 -28.82 41.27 20.31
C LYS A 115 -29.37 41.43 21.73
N MET A 116 -28.58 41.19 22.77
CA MET A 116 -29.03 41.38 24.17
C MET A 116 -28.83 42.79 24.71
N HIS A 117 -28.17 43.69 23.97
CA HIS A 117 -27.95 45.08 24.33
C HIS A 117 -28.58 46.01 23.27
N SER A 118 -29.90 45.99 23.13
CA SER A 118 -30.68 47.02 22.43
C SER A 118 -32.02 47.24 23.11
#